data_AF-A0A7X9H2N5-F1
#
_entry.id   AF-A0A7X9H2N5-F1
#
_cell.length_a   1.000
_cell.length_b   1.000
_cell.length_c   1.000
_cell.angle_alpha   90.00
_cell.angle_beta   90.00
_cell.angle_gamma   90.00
#
_symmetry.space_group_name_H-M   'P 1'
#
loop_
_entity.id
_entity.type
_entity.pdbx_description
1 polymer ?
#
loop_
_entity_poly.entity_id
_entity_poly.type
_entity_poly.pdbx_seq_one_letter_code
_entity_poly.pdbx_strand_id
1 'polypeptide(L)'
;MKKIKGFTFIETLMGLTLLTIIVIFTLPTLGNSVRLRNKTYTDTELLNYANKVMENIKGSIYEDREIDFEFLKDDRFYYDYFFEDKELLLLKIKVGKKSEINEEIELKVLLPKK
;
A
#
# COMPACT_ATOMS: atom_id res chain seq x y z
N MET A 1 -27.66 52.05 11.40
CA MET A 1 -26.65 51.09 11.90
C MET A 1 -27.35 49.81 12.34
N LYS A 2 -27.04 48.65 11.74
CA LYS A 2 -27.59 47.36 12.19
C LYS A 2 -27.04 47.08 13.59
N LYS A 3 -27.91 46.94 14.59
CA LYS A 3 -27.51 46.47 15.93
C LYS A 3 -27.06 45.01 15.80
N ILE A 4 -25.76 44.76 15.90
CA ILE A 4 -25.23 43.41 16.07
C ILE A 4 -25.67 42.99 17.47
N LYS A 5 -26.61 42.04 17.56
CA LYS A 5 -26.97 41.43 18.85
C LYS A 5 -25.77 40.57 19.26
N GLY A 6 -25.15 40.89 20.41
CA GLY A 6 -24.10 40.07 20.99
C GLY A 6 -24.66 38.74 21.49
N PHE A 7 -23.83 37.70 21.51
CA PHE A 7 -24.19 36.41 22.10
C PHE A 7 -24.19 36.50 23.62
N THR A 8 -25.16 35.85 24.24
CA THR A 8 -25.19 35.67 25.69
C THR A 8 -24.13 34.66 26.13
N PHE A 9 -23.76 34.72 27.41
CA PHE A 9 -22.78 33.79 27.98
C PHE A 9 -23.21 32.32 27.83
N ILE A 10 -24.51 32.05 28.00
CA ILE A 10 -25.09 30.70 27.85
C ILE A 10 -24.99 30.21 26.40
N GLU A 11 -25.31 31.06 25.42
CA GLU A 11 -25.19 30.70 24.00
C GLU A 11 -23.73 30.39 23.61
N THR A 12 -22.78 31.14 24.18
CA THR A 12 -21.34 30.88 23.96
C THR A 12 -20.91 29.55 24.59
N LEU A 13 -21.38 29.25 25.80
CA LEU A 13 -21.08 27.99 26.49
C LEU A 13 -21.69 26.78 25.76
N MET A 14 -22.94 26.89 25.29
CA MET A 14 -23.59 25.86 24.48
C MET A 14 -22.84 25.65 23.16
N GLY A 15 -22.44 26.73 22.48
CA GLY A 15 -21.65 26.65 21.25
C GLY A 15 -20.31 25.94 21.45
N LEU A 16 -19.59 26.27 22.54
CA LEU A 16 -18.32 25.63 22.87
C LEU A 16 -18.50 24.14 23.21
N THR A 17 -19.57 23.79 23.93
CA THR A 17 -19.89 22.41 24.29
C THR A 17 -20.20 21.59 23.04
N LEU A 18 -21.03 22.10 22.12
CA LEU A 18 -21.33 21.45 20.85
C LEU A 18 -20.07 21.28 19.99
N LEU A 19 -19.22 22.29 19.91
CA LEU A 19 -17.96 22.22 19.17
C LEU A 19 -17.02 21.16 19.76
N THR A 20 -16.94 21.07 21.08
CA THR A 20 -16.14 20.05 21.78
C THR A 20 -16.66 18.64 21.46
N ILE A 21 -17.97 18.43 21.49
CA ILE A 21 -18.59 17.15 21.11
C ILE A 21 -18.23 16.79 19.66
N ILE A 22 -18.40 17.72 18.71
CA ILE A 22 -18.06 17.50 17.30
C ILE A 22 -16.58 17.10 17.15
N VAL A 23 -15.67 17.81 17.82
CA VAL A 23 -14.22 17.52 17.76
C VAL A 23 -13.90 16.14 18.31
N ILE A 24 -14.49 15.75 19.43
CA ILE A 24 -14.30 14.40 20.03
C ILE A 24 -14.71 13.29 19.07
N PHE A 25 -15.79 13.47 18.31
CA PHE A 25 -16.24 12.47 17.33
C PHE A 25 -15.50 12.52 15.99
N THR A 26 -15.00 13.68 15.57
CA THR A 26 -14.36 13.85 14.26
C THR A 26 -12.86 13.57 14.26
N LEU A 27 -12.14 13.81 15.36
CA LEU A 27 -10.70 13.55 15.41
C LEU A 27 -10.34 12.05 15.24
N PRO A 28 -11.00 11.10 15.93
CA PRO A 28 -10.68 9.68 15.77
C PRO A 28 -10.98 9.17 14.35
N THR A 29 -12.05 9.68 13.72
CA THR A 29 -12.42 9.28 12.36
C THR A 29 -11.40 9.77 11.33
N LEU A 30 -10.95 11.03 11.44
CA LEU A 30 -9.87 11.56 10.60
C LEU A 30 -8.55 10.79 10.78
N GLY A 31 -8.17 10.49 12.03
CA GLY A 31 -6.97 9.70 12.33
C GLY A 31 -7.02 8.30 11.70
N ASN A 32 -8.17 7.62 11.81
CA ASN A 32 -8.38 6.32 11.18
C ASN A 32 -8.34 6.41 9.65
N SER A 33 -8.95 7.44 9.04
CA SER A 33 -8.92 7.65 7.59
C SER A 33 -7.52 7.89 7.06
N VAL A 34 -6.69 8.68 7.76
CA VAL A 34 -5.29 8.89 7.38
C VAL A 34 -4.49 7.59 7.49
N ARG A 35 -4.68 6.83 8.56
CA ARG A 35 -4.02 5.52 8.74
C ARG A 35 -4.42 4.54 7.63
N LEU A 36 -5.71 4.43 7.33
CA LEU A 36 -6.24 3.59 6.24
C LEU A 36 -5.64 4.01 4.90
N ARG A 37 -5.63 5.31 4.59
CA ARG A 37 -5.04 5.83 3.37
C ARG A 37 -3.55 5.49 3.24
N ASN A 38 -2.77 5.65 4.32
CA ASN A 38 -1.35 5.32 4.31
C ASN A 38 -1.12 3.82 4.11
N LYS A 39 -1.94 2.98 4.74
CA LYS A 39 -1.90 1.53 4.53
C LYS A 39 -2.23 1.18 3.07
N THR A 40 -3.34 1.68 2.53
CA THR A 40 -3.73 1.43 1.13
C THR A 40 -2.68 1.92 0.14
N TYR A 41 -2.07 3.08 0.38
CA TYR A 41 -0.96 3.58 -0.45
C TYR A 41 0.22 2.61 -0.42
N THR A 42 0.57 2.15 0.78
CA THR A 42 1.66 1.20 1.02
C THR A 42 1.42 -0.14 0.31
N ASP A 43 0.21 -0.70 0.43
CA ASP A 43 -0.23 -1.92 -0.22
C ASP A 43 -0.20 -1.79 -1.75
N THR A 44 -0.66 -0.64 -2.26
CA THR A 44 -0.71 -0.37 -3.71
C THR A 44 0.70 -0.27 -4.31
N GLU A 45 1.65 0.35 -3.60
CA GLU A 45 3.04 0.38 -4.05
C GLU A 45 3.64 -1.03 -4.12
N LEU A 46 3.38 -1.87 -3.12
CA LEU A 46 3.87 -3.25 -3.08
C LEU A 46 3.27 -4.08 -4.23
N LEU A 47 1.97 -3.96 -4.48
CA LEU A 47 1.30 -4.60 -5.62
C LEU A 47 1.85 -4.15 -6.96
N ASN A 48 2.08 -2.85 -7.14
CA ASN A 48 2.66 -2.32 -8.37
C ASN A 48 4.08 -2.83 -8.59
N TYR A 49 4.89 -2.91 -7.54
CA TYR A 49 6.23 -3.46 -7.61
C TYR A 49 6.20 -4.96 -7.95
N ALA A 50 5.35 -5.73 -7.28
CA ALA A 50 5.15 -7.14 -7.56
C ALA A 50 4.69 -7.40 -9.01
N ASN A 51 3.81 -6.55 -9.54
CA ASN A 51 3.39 -6.61 -10.95
C ASN A 51 4.52 -6.33 -11.92
N LYS A 52 5.38 -5.33 -11.65
CA LYS A 52 6.57 -5.06 -12.49
C LYS A 52 7.54 -6.25 -12.52
N VAL A 53 7.78 -6.86 -11.35
CA VAL A 53 8.61 -8.07 -11.23
C VAL A 53 8.01 -9.21 -12.05
N MET A 54 6.70 -9.43 -11.94
CA MET A 54 5.96 -10.42 -12.72
C MET A 54 6.02 -10.17 -14.23
N GLU A 55 5.79 -8.93 -14.67
CA GLU A 55 5.84 -8.55 -16.09
C GLU A 55 7.21 -8.77 -16.68
N ASN A 56 8.27 -8.41 -15.94
CA ASN A 56 9.63 -8.63 -16.38
C ASN A 56 9.94 -10.11 -16.57
N ILE A 57 9.57 -10.93 -15.58
CA ILE A 57 9.75 -12.38 -15.65
C ILE A 57 9.04 -12.92 -16.89
N LYS A 58 7.76 -12.60 -17.07
CA LYS A 58 6.98 -13.00 -18.25
C LYS A 58 7.66 -12.56 -19.54
N GLY A 59 8.06 -11.30 -19.65
CA GLY A 59 8.74 -10.75 -20.83
C GLY A 59 10.00 -11.52 -21.18
N SER A 60 10.90 -11.69 -20.20
CA SER A 60 12.13 -12.45 -20.36
C SER A 60 11.88 -13.89 -20.83
N ILE A 61 10.88 -14.58 -20.28
CA ILE A 61 10.53 -15.95 -20.68
C ILE A 61 10.01 -15.99 -22.12
N TYR A 62 9.12 -15.07 -22.50
CA TYR A 62 8.55 -15.03 -23.85
C TYR A 62 9.60 -14.75 -24.92
N GLU A 63 10.60 -13.94 -24.60
CA GLU A 63 11.67 -13.54 -25.51
C GLU A 63 12.91 -14.43 -25.42
N ASP A 64 12.84 -15.49 -24.60
CA ASP A 64 13.93 -16.42 -24.34
C ASP A 64 15.22 -15.75 -23.85
N ARG A 65 15.05 -14.68 -23.06
CA ARG A 65 16.13 -13.89 -22.45
C ARG A 65 16.33 -14.30 -20.99
N GLU A 66 17.54 -14.12 -20.49
CA GLU A 66 17.80 -14.26 -19.05
C GLU A 66 16.96 -13.22 -18.29
N ILE A 67 16.45 -13.62 -17.12
CA ILE A 67 15.63 -12.72 -16.30
C ILE A 67 16.55 -11.72 -15.62
N ASP A 68 16.59 -10.50 -16.14
CA ASP A 68 17.37 -9.40 -15.57
C ASP A 68 16.49 -8.57 -14.63
N PHE A 69 16.80 -8.58 -13.34
CA PHE A 69 16.09 -7.81 -12.33
C PHE A 69 16.80 -6.51 -11.93
N GLU A 70 17.89 -6.15 -12.59
CA GLU A 70 18.75 -5.04 -12.17
C GLU A 70 18.03 -3.69 -12.33
N PHE A 71 17.20 -3.53 -13.37
CA PHE A 71 16.37 -2.35 -13.57
C PHE A 71 15.19 -2.24 -12.59
N LEU A 72 14.86 -3.32 -11.88
CA LEU A 72 13.79 -3.38 -10.90
C LEU A 72 14.30 -3.17 -9.46
N LYS A 73 15.60 -2.91 -9.26
CA LYS A 73 16.11 -2.57 -7.93
C LYS A 73 15.51 -1.24 -7.47
N ASP A 74 14.61 -1.31 -6.50
CA ASP A 74 14.15 -0.18 -5.69
C ASP A 74 14.62 -0.43 -4.26
N ASP A 75 15.32 0.53 -3.66
CA ASP A 75 15.91 0.37 -2.33
C ASP A 75 14.88 0.05 -1.25
N ARG A 76 13.61 0.41 -1.48
CA ARG A 76 12.50 0.19 -0.55
C ARG A 76 11.97 -1.25 -0.54
N PHE A 77 12.21 -1.99 -1.62
CA PHE A 77 11.66 -3.33 -1.82
C PHE A 77 12.75 -4.38 -1.94
N TYR A 78 12.41 -5.63 -1.63
CA TYR A 78 13.22 -6.78 -1.96
C TYR A 78 12.38 -7.80 -2.73
N TYR A 79 13.08 -8.64 -3.49
CA TYR A 79 12.50 -9.80 -4.11
C TYR A 79 13.43 -11.01 -3.88
N ASP A 80 12.82 -12.18 -3.77
CA ASP A 80 13.52 -13.46 -3.75
C ASP A 80 12.77 -14.42 -4.68
N TYR A 81 13.48 -15.31 -5.37
CA TYR A 81 12.87 -16.27 -6.28
C TYR A 81 13.42 -17.68 -6.10
N PHE A 82 12.53 -18.66 -6.17
CA PHE A 82 12.90 -20.06 -6.08
C PHE A 82 12.05 -20.92 -7.01
N PHE A 83 12.68 -21.93 -7.59
CA PHE A 83 12.01 -22.94 -8.41
C PHE A 83 11.46 -24.04 -7.50
N GLU A 84 10.14 -24.18 -7.45
CA GLU A 84 9.50 -25.16 -6.57
C GLU A 84 9.37 -26.54 -7.24
N ASP A 85 9.14 -26.59 -8.55
CA ASP A 85 8.97 -27.84 -9.30
C ASP A 85 9.78 -27.80 -10.60
N LYS A 86 10.52 -28.88 -10.86
CA LYS A 86 11.36 -29.05 -12.06
C LYS A 86 10.57 -29.59 -13.25
N GLU A 87 9.43 -30.25 -13.00
CA GLU A 87 8.56 -30.73 -14.06
C GLU A 87 7.68 -29.59 -14.54
N LEU A 88 6.86 -29.01 -13.68
CA LEU A 88 6.19 -27.74 -13.99
C LEU A 88 7.11 -26.65 -13.48
N LEU A 89 7.93 -26.05 -14.34
CA LEU A 89 8.81 -24.93 -14.00
C LEU A 89 8.00 -23.83 -13.27
N LEU A 90 7.91 -23.93 -11.94
CA LEU A 90 7.08 -23.07 -11.11
C LEU A 90 8.00 -22.14 -10.37
N LEU A 91 7.97 -20.87 -10.76
CA LEU A 91 8.75 -19.83 -10.12
C LEU A 91 7.90 -19.20 -9.01
N LYS A 92 8.33 -19.38 -7.77
CA LYS A 92 7.81 -18.62 -6.64
C LYS A 92 8.64 -17.38 -6.44
N ILE A 93 7.99 -16.23 -6.38
CA ILE A 93 8.63 -14.95 -6.15
C ILE A 93 8.03 -14.37 -4.88
N LYS A 94 8.88 -14.06 -3.92
CA LYS A 94 8.48 -13.29 -2.74
C LYS A 94 8.87 -11.85 -2.97
N VAL A 95 7.94 -10.94 -2.73
CA VAL A 95 8.15 -9.51 -2.86
C VAL A 95 7.72 -8.85 -1.56
N GLY A 96 8.61 -8.09 -0.93
CA GLY A 96 8.32 -7.45 0.35
C GLY A 96 8.94 -6.06 0.49
N LYS A 97 8.48 -5.30 1.49
CA LYS A 97 9.10 -4.02 1.86
C LYS A 97 10.24 -4.26 2.85
N LYS A 98 11.39 -3.61 2.63
CA LYS A 98 12.53 -3.73 3.56
C LYS A 98 12.23 -3.11 4.94
N SER A 99 11.37 -2.11 5.00
CA SER A 99 10.99 -1.45 6.26
C SER A 99 10.00 -2.25 7.10
N GLU A 100 9.25 -3.16 6.48
CA GLU A 100 8.16 -3.93 7.12
C GLU A 100 8.23 -5.38 6.67
N ILE A 101 9.06 -6.16 7.37
CA ILE A 101 9.41 -7.56 7.05
C ILE A 101 8.17 -8.49 7.01
N ASN A 102 7.02 -8.06 7.55
CA ASN A 102 5.81 -8.87 7.63
C ASN A 102 4.84 -8.67 6.44
N GLU A 103 5.09 -7.73 5.52
CA GLU A 103 4.25 -7.52 4.34
C GLU A 103 4.95 -8.10 3.09
N GLU A 104 4.73 -9.40 2.88
CA GLU A 104 5.20 -10.13 1.71
C GLU A 104 4.03 -10.53 0.80
N ILE A 105 4.22 -10.40 -0.51
CA ILE A 105 3.36 -10.97 -1.54
C ILE A 105 4.13 -12.13 -2.18
N GLU A 106 3.54 -13.32 -2.11
CA GLU A 106 4.03 -14.50 -2.82
C GLU A 106 3.31 -14.60 -4.17
N LEU A 107 4.09 -14.57 -5.25
CA LEU A 107 3.64 -14.74 -6.61
C LEU A 107 4.08 -16.11 -7.12
N LYS A 108 3.18 -16.83 -7.80
CA LYS A 108 3.50 -18.10 -8.48
C LYS A 108 3.38 -17.92 -9.99
N VAL A 109 4.46 -18.20 -10.71
CA VAL A 109 4.51 -18.16 -12.18
C VAL A 109 4.68 -19.57 -12.69
N LEU A 110 3.76 -20.02 -13.54
CA LEU A 110 3.86 -21.29 -14.22
C LEU A 110 4.51 -21.06 -15.58
N LEU A 111 5.70 -21.63 -15.77
CA LEU A 111 6.47 -21.45 -16.98
C LEU A 111 6.13 -22.59 -17.97
N PRO A 112 5.97 -22.30 -19.28
CA PRO A 112 5.79 -23.34 -20.27
C PRO A 112 7.05 -24.22 -20.35
N LYS A 113 6.88 -25.56 -20.36
CA LYS A 113 7.97 -26.48 -20.70
C LYS A 113 8.42 -26.19 -22.13
N LYS A 114 9.73 -25.99 -22.34
CA LYS A 114 10.35 -26.11 -23.66
C LYS A 114 10.35 -27.56 -24.14
#